data_AF-F4N6N0-F1
#
_entry.id   AF-F4N6N0-F1
#
_cell.length_a   1.000
_cell.length_b   1.000
_cell.length_c   1.000
_cell.angle_alpha   90.00
_cell.angle_beta   90.00
_cell.angle_gamma   90.00
#
_symmetry.space_group_name_H-M   'P 1'
#
loop_
_entity.id
_entity.type
_entity.pdbx_description
1 polymer ?
#
loop_
_entity_poly.entity_id
_entity_poly.type
_entity_poly.pdbx_seq_one_letter_code
_entity_poly.pdbx_strand_id
1 'polypeptide(L)' 'MHDVEDKFPYEVLHPQHGIEILAGISFGSKTKYRIKLIWDDNYKRRNEEEFFISI' A
#
# COMPACT_ATOMS: atom_id res chain seq x y z
N MET A 1 17.38 -5.39 1.16
CA MET A 1 16.13 -5.12 0.41
C MET A 1 15.14 -6.29 0.50
N HIS A 2 15.55 -7.49 0.94
CA HIS A 2 14.65 -8.64 1.19
C HIS A 2 13.82 -8.55 2.49
N ASP A 3 14.32 -7.85 3.52
CA ASP A 3 13.69 -7.81 4.85
C ASP A 3 12.19 -7.40 4.87
N VAL A 4 11.77 -6.54 3.94
CA VAL A 4 10.38 -6.08 3.86
C VAL A 4 9.51 -7.12 3.17
N GLU A 5 9.99 -7.70 2.07
CA GLU A 5 9.31 -8.76 1.33
C GLU A 5 9.16 -10.03 2.16
N ASP A 6 10.17 -10.35 2.98
CA ASP A 6 10.16 -11.51 3.88
C ASP A 6 9.24 -11.31 5.10
N LYS A 7 9.13 -10.07 5.61
CA LYS A 7 8.29 -9.76 6.78
C LYS A 7 6.83 -9.46 6.43
N PHE A 8 6.59 -9.00 5.21
CA PHE A 8 5.28 -8.57 4.73
C PHE A 8 5.05 -9.10 3.31
N PRO A 9 4.80 -10.42 3.17
CA PRO A 9 4.57 -11.02 1.86
C PRO A 9 3.33 -10.44 1.19
N TYR A 10 3.31 -10.44 -0.14
CA TYR A 10 2.15 -10.04 -0.91
C TYR A 10 0.94 -10.91 -0.57
N GLU A 11 -0.15 -10.29 -0.12
CA GLU A 11 -1.41 -10.98 0.17
C GLU A 11 -2.36 -10.93 -1.04
N VAL A 12 -3.13 -12.01 -1.23
CA VAL A 12 -4.16 -12.08 -2.25
C VAL A 12 -5.36 -11.26 -1.79
N LEU A 13 -5.70 -10.22 -2.54
CA LEU A 13 -6.91 -9.43 -2.32
C LEU A 13 -8.08 -10.11 -3.04
N HIS A 14 -9.11 -10.47 -2.28
CA HIS A 14 -10.35 -10.96 -2.86
C HIS A 14 -11.30 -9.80 -3.16
N PRO A 15 -12.18 -9.93 -4.16
CA PRO A 15 -13.25 -8.96 -4.39
C PRO A 15 -14.03 -8.70 -3.10
N GLN A 16 -14.36 -7.43 -2.83
CA GLN A 16 -15.05 -6.96 -1.61
C GLN A 16 -14.21 -6.89 -0.33
N HIS A 17 -12.95 -7.32 -0.34
CA HIS A 17 -12.06 -7.09 0.80
C HIS A 17 -11.60 -5.62 0.83
N GLY A 18 -11.60 -5.03 2.02
CA GLY A 18 -10.97 -3.73 2.26
C GLY A 18 -9.47 -3.90 2.48
N ILE A 19 -8.69 -2.85 2.19
CA ILE A 19 -7.27 -2.77 2.53
C ILE A 19 -7.14 -1.74 3.66
N GLU A 20 -6.44 -2.11 4.72
CA GLU A 20 -6.05 -1.17 5.79
C GLU A 20 -4.56 -0.89 5.70
N ILE A 21 -4.19 0.40 5.79
CA ILE A 21 -2.80 0.83 5.77
C ILE A 21 -2.46 1.40 7.15
N LEU A 22 -1.53 0.75 7.85
CA LEU A 22 -1.02 1.20 9.14
C LEU A 22 0.31 1.94 8.94
N ALA A 23 0.34 3.22 9.31
CA ALA A 23 1.54 4.05 9.22
C ALA A 23 1.97 4.54 10.62
N GLY A 24 3.23 4.29 10.97
CA GLY A 24 3.85 4.85 12.17
C GLY A 24 4.40 6.25 11.90
N ILE A 25 3.94 7.24 12.67
CA ILE A 25 4.36 8.64 12.54
C ILE A 25 5.21 9.01 13.76
N SER A 26 6.33 9.68 13.52
CA SER A 26 7.23 10.16 14.55
C SER A 26 7.40 11.69 14.50
N PHE A 27 7.97 12.27 15.55
CA PHE A 27 8.32 13.69 15.57
C PHE A 27 9.23 14.05 14.39
N GLY A 28 8.85 15.05 13.59
CA GLY A 28 9.55 15.45 12.37
C GLY A 28 9.11 14.72 11.09
N SER A 29 8.12 13.83 11.18
CA SER A 29 7.49 13.19 10.02
C SER A 29 6.81 14.20 9.09
N LYS A 30 6.68 13.84 7.81
CA LYS A 30 5.96 14.69 6.84
C LYS A 30 4.48 14.72 7.19
N THR A 31 3.82 15.83 6.88
CA THR A 31 2.37 16.00 7.10
C THR A 31 1.52 15.48 5.93
N LYS A 32 2.15 15.18 4.79
CA LYS A 32 1.49 14.64 3.60
C LYS A 32 2.32 13.55 2.95
N TYR A 33 1.68 12.42 2.68
CA TYR A 33 2.26 11.23 2.07
C TYR A 33 1.55 10.92 0.76
N ARG A 34 2.35 10.62 -0.27
CA ARG A 34 1.87 10.10 -1.55
C ARG A 34 1.97 8.58 -1.49
N ILE A 35 0.84 7.90 -1.62
CA ILE A 35 0.77 6.44 -1.60
C ILE A 35 0.35 5.97 -2.99
N LYS A 36 1.09 5.00 -3.52
CA LYS A 36 0.79 4.34 -4.79
C LYS A 36 0.53 2.86 -4.54
N LEU A 37 -0.69 2.43 -4.79
CA LEU A 37 -1.08 1.03 -4.80
C LEU A 37 -0.85 0.46 -6.19
N ILE A 38 -0.27 -0.74 -6.27
CA ILE A 38 -0.08 -1.48 -7.52
C ILE A 38 -0.55 -2.91 -7.28
N TRP A 39 -1.42 -3.43 -8.14
CA TRP A 39 -1.92 -4.79 -8.04
C TRP A 39 -2.12 -5.44 -9.42
N ASP A 40 -2.18 -6.77 -9.43
CA ASP A 40 -2.53 -7.56 -10.59
C ASP A 40 -3.89 -8.23 -10.33
N ASP A 41 -4.77 -8.23 -11.33
CA ASP A 41 -6.00 -9.00 -11.30
C ASP A 41 -6.23 -9.75 -12.62
N ASN A 42 -7.34 -10.49 -12.71
CA ASN A 42 -7.71 -11.25 -13.91
C ASN A 42 -8.05 -10.38 -15.13
N TYR A 43 -8.30 -9.09 -14.93
CA TYR A 43 -8.64 -8.16 -16.00
C TYR A 43 -7.37 -7.53 -16.59
N LYS A 44 -6.43 -7.09 -15.74
CA LYS A 44 -5.20 -6.40 -16.15
C LYS A 44 -4.09 -6.58 -15.11
N ARG A 45 -2.85 -6.67 -15.62
CA ARG A 45 -1.64 -6.56 -14.78
C ARG A 45 -1.22 -5.12 -14.60
N ARG A 46 -0.63 -4.83 -13.44
CA ARG A 46 -0.15 -3.51 -13.02
C ARG A 46 -1.25 -2.46 -13.07
N ASN A 47 -2.38 -2.79 -12.46
CA ASN A 47 -3.32 -1.76 -12.07
C ASN A 47 -2.63 -0.84 -11.05
N GLU A 48 -2.93 0.45 -11.11
CA GLU A 48 -2.36 1.42 -10.21
C GLU A 48 -3.41 2.41 -9.73
N GLU A 49 -3.29 2.80 -8.47
CA GLU A 49 -4.09 3.86 -7.88
C GLU A 49 -3.18 4.69 -6.98
N GLU A 50 -3.41 6.00 -6.97
CA GLU A 50 -2.60 6.93 -6.21
C GLU A 50 -3.47 7.86 -5.39
N PHE A 51 -3.11 8.01 -4.12
CA PHE A 51 -3.81 8.86 -3.19
C PHE A 51 -2.85 9.57 -2.24
N PHE A 52 -3.32 10.66 -1.66
CA PHE A 52 -2.57 11.43 -0.68
C PHE A 52 -3.20 11.31 0.68
N ILE A 53 -2.41 10.92 1.68
CA ILE A 53 -2.82 10.95 3.08
C ILE A 53 -2.19 12.18 3.71
N SER A 54 -3.01 13.01 4.35
CA SER A 54 -2.55 14.13 5.17
C SER A 54 -2.90 13.83 6.63
N ILE A 55 -1.98 14.13 7.54
CA ILE A 55 -2.09 13.78 8.97
C ILE A 55 -1.92 15.04 9.81
#